data_AF-A0A6H9HYF9-F1
#
_entry.id   AF-A0A6H9HYF9-F1
#
_cell.length_a   1.000
_cell.length_b   1.000
_cell.length_c   1.000
_cell.angle_alpha   90.00
_cell.angle_beta   90.00
_cell.angle_gamma   90.00
#
_symmetry.space_group_name_H-M   'P 1'
#
loop_
_entity.id
_entity.type
_entity.pdbx_description
1 polymer ?
#
loop_
_entity_poly.entity_id
_entity_poly.type
_entity_poly.pdbx_seq_one_letter_code
_entity_poly.pdbx_strand_id
1 'polypeptide(L)'
;MAENRESATNWTFFRVSLVAIAFIGGVMGAQAALVSERIPWIMLLGMFVACIPVMLLVIGLQRANPWSAAIWQYPDWSLNPLQLREPLQFFHFTGFLLLAAGLGGIAGGLFGPNAITANNQVLVVGGAGQLAGVHVCTIVFRNKMAARGGDGQKPGHGSDQGSDQGSNQGSGQDTGQQRQD
;
A
#
# COMPACT_ATOMS: atom_id res chain seq x y z
N MET A 1 31.81 16.19 -14.13
CA MET A 1 30.54 15.53 -14.48
C MET A 1 29.69 15.52 -13.22
N ALA A 2 28.79 16.50 -13.08
CA ALA A 2 27.84 16.53 -11.99
C ALA A 2 26.72 15.54 -12.34
N GLU A 3 26.60 14.49 -11.54
CA GLU A 3 25.49 13.55 -11.56
C GLU A 3 24.21 14.34 -11.26
N ASN A 4 23.41 14.61 -12.30
CA ASN A 4 22.03 15.05 -12.14
C ASN A 4 21.26 13.92 -11.46
N ARG A 5 21.25 13.92 -10.12
CA ARG A 5 20.29 13.19 -9.33
C ARG A 5 18.93 13.83 -9.61
N GLU A 6 18.23 13.32 -10.62
CA GLU A 6 16.79 13.51 -10.72
C GLU A 6 16.21 13.23 -9.34
N SER A 7 15.60 14.24 -8.76
CA SER A 7 15.03 14.18 -7.42
C SER A 7 13.87 13.20 -7.43
N ALA A 8 14.15 11.92 -7.21
CA ALA A 8 13.13 10.95 -6.84
C ALA A 8 12.39 11.56 -5.64
N THR A 9 11.13 11.94 -5.84
CA THR A 9 10.33 12.59 -4.80
C THR A 9 10.40 11.74 -3.55
N ASN A 10 10.97 12.29 -2.48
CA ASN A 10 11.07 11.59 -1.21
C ASN A 10 9.68 11.53 -0.56
N TRP A 11 8.91 10.51 -0.93
CA TRP A 11 7.54 10.34 -0.46
C TRP A 11 7.45 10.16 1.05
N THR A 12 8.46 9.56 1.68
CA THR A 12 8.54 9.46 3.13
C THR A 12 8.56 10.86 3.74
N PHE A 13 9.45 11.74 3.27
CA PHE A 13 9.53 13.12 3.75
C PHE A 13 8.21 13.87 3.53
N PHE A 14 7.61 13.75 2.34
CA PHE A 14 6.32 14.35 2.03
C PHE A 14 5.21 13.89 2.99
N ARG A 15 5.05 12.57 3.18
CA ARG A 15 4.03 12.00 4.06
C ARG A 15 4.25 12.41 5.51
N VAL A 16 5.48 12.33 6.02
CA VAL A 16 5.82 12.74 7.39
C VAL A 16 5.53 14.23 7.59
N SER A 17 5.87 15.08 6.61
CA SER A 17 5.57 16.52 6.68
C SER A 17 4.07 16.78 6.77
N LEU A 18 3.26 16.09 5.95
CA LEU A 18 1.80 16.22 6.01
C LEU A 18 1.21 15.68 7.31
N VAL A 19 1.74 14.58 7.85
CA VAL A 19 1.35 14.04 9.16
C VAL A 19 1.68 15.03 10.28
N ALA A 20 2.86 15.68 10.23
CA ALA A 20 3.22 16.73 11.17
C ALA A 20 2.30 17.96 11.06
N ILE A 21 1.99 18.41 9.84
CA ILE A 21 1.03 19.49 9.60
C ILE A 21 -0.36 19.13 10.13
N ALA A 22 -0.84 17.90 9.91
CA ALA A 22 -2.11 17.42 10.42
C ALA A 22 -2.14 17.43 11.95
N PHE A 23 -1.05 17.00 12.60
CA PHE A 23 -0.91 17.08 14.06
C PHE A 23 -0.98 18.53 14.57
N ILE A 24 -0.19 19.43 13.97
CA ILE A 24 -0.21 20.86 14.34
C ILE A 24 -1.60 21.45 14.12
N GLY A 25 -2.24 21.15 12.99
CA GLY A 25 -3.61 21.57 12.69
C GLY A 25 -4.61 21.05 13.72
N GLY A 26 -4.44 19.82 14.21
CA GLY A 26 -5.20 19.27 15.33
C GLY A 26 -5.00 20.08 16.62
N VAL A 27 -3.75 20.36 17.01
CA VAL A 27 -3.42 21.16 18.20
C VAL A 27 -4.06 22.55 18.13
N MET A 28 -3.93 23.21 16.99
CA MET A 28 -4.52 24.54 16.75
C MET A 28 -6.04 24.49 16.75
N GLY A 29 -6.64 23.48 16.12
CA GLY A 29 -8.09 23.29 16.07
C GLY A 29 -8.70 23.09 17.45
N ALA A 30 -8.01 22.40 18.36
CA ALA A 30 -8.45 22.26 19.75
C ALA A 30 -8.48 23.59 20.51
N GLN A 31 -7.70 24.60 20.10
CA GLN A 31 -7.74 25.92 20.74
C GLN A 31 -9.05 26.68 20.50
N ALA A 32 -9.81 26.30 19.47
CA ALA A 32 -11.11 26.91 19.15
C ALA A 32 -12.29 26.23 19.88
N ALA A 33 -12.06 25.13 20.59
CA ALA A 33 -13.12 24.34 21.19
C ALA A 33 -13.45 24.79 22.63
N LEU A 34 -14.67 25.30 22.81
CA LEU A 34 -15.16 25.81 24.10
C LEU A 34 -15.90 24.77 24.95
N VAL A 35 -16.29 23.63 24.37
CA VAL A 35 -17.11 22.60 25.05
C VAL A 35 -16.48 21.22 24.87
N SER A 36 -16.38 20.47 25.97
CA SER A 36 -15.98 19.07 25.92
C SER A 36 -17.18 18.19 25.66
N GLU A 37 -17.14 17.46 24.55
CA GLU A 37 -18.09 16.40 24.26
C GLU A 37 -17.37 15.06 24.34
N ARG A 38 -17.85 14.21 25.24
CA ARG A 38 -17.28 12.88 25.45
C ARG A 38 -18.16 11.84 24.78
N ILE A 39 -17.58 11.11 23.84
CA ILE A 39 -18.25 9.96 23.23
C ILE A 39 -18.11 8.77 24.19
N PRO A 40 -19.18 8.00 24.46
CA PRO A 40 -19.10 6.78 25.25
C PRO A 40 -18.06 5.81 24.66
N TRP A 41 -17.21 5.24 25.51
CA TRP A 41 -16.14 4.31 25.08
C TRP A 41 -16.66 3.13 24.26
N ILE A 42 -17.86 2.63 24.56
CA ILE A 42 -18.48 1.54 23.80
C ILE A 42 -18.79 1.95 22.35
N MET A 43 -19.18 3.20 22.11
CA MET A 43 -19.39 3.73 20.76
C MET A 43 -18.06 3.88 20.03
N LEU A 44 -17.01 4.37 20.71
CA LEU A 44 -15.67 4.44 20.14
C LEU A 44 -15.13 3.05 19.76
N LEU A 45 -15.32 2.05 20.62
CA LEU A 45 -14.97 0.66 20.30
C LEU A 45 -15.78 0.15 19.10
N GLY A 46 -17.09 0.42 19.07
CA GLY A 46 -17.96 0.07 17.96
C GLY A 46 -17.48 0.69 16.63
N MET A 47 -17.11 1.97 16.65
CA MET A 47 -16.55 2.67 15.48
C MET A 47 -15.24 2.05 15.02
N PHE A 48 -14.30 1.79 15.94
CA PHE A 48 -13.04 1.13 15.63
C PHE A 48 -13.26 -0.21 14.93
N VAL A 49 -14.12 -1.07 15.51
CA VAL A 49 -14.41 -2.40 14.96
C VAL A 49 -15.12 -2.27 13.61
N ALA A 50 -16.04 -1.32 13.45
CA ALA A 50 -16.77 -1.09 12.20
C ALA A 50 -15.87 -0.62 11.04
N CYS A 51 -14.75 0.06 11.32
CA CYS A 51 -13.79 0.44 10.28
C CYS A 51 -13.21 -0.78 9.55
N ILE A 52 -13.04 -1.93 10.21
CA ILE A 52 -12.43 -3.13 9.62
C ILE A 52 -13.29 -3.72 8.47
N PRO A 53 -14.58 -4.09 8.66
CA PRO A 53 -15.42 -4.57 7.58
C PRO A 53 -15.66 -3.50 6.51
N VAL A 54 -15.73 -2.22 6.88
CA VAL A 54 -15.83 -1.13 5.90
C VAL A 54 -14.59 -1.09 5.01
N MET A 55 -13.38 -1.20 5.56
CA MET A 55 -12.15 -1.27 4.76
C MET A 55 -12.12 -2.52 3.87
N LEU A 56 -12.53 -3.68 4.38
CA LEU A 56 -12.63 -4.91 3.57
C LEU A 56 -13.60 -4.73 2.38
N LEU A 57 -14.74 -4.08 2.61
CA LEU A 57 -15.70 -3.79 1.56
C LEU A 57 -15.13 -2.81 0.53
N VAL A 58 -14.56 -1.69 0.97
CA VAL A 58 -13.99 -0.67 0.08
C VAL A 58 -12.83 -1.22 -0.75
N ILE A 59 -11.86 -1.89 -0.12
CA ILE A 59 -10.73 -2.52 -0.82
C ILE A 59 -11.21 -3.70 -1.68
N GLY A 60 -12.20 -4.47 -1.21
CA GLY A 60 -12.82 -5.56 -1.96
C GLY A 60 -13.50 -5.07 -3.25
N LEU A 61 -14.21 -3.95 -3.21
CA LEU A 61 -14.77 -3.32 -4.41
C LEU A 61 -13.65 -2.84 -5.35
N GLN A 62 -12.57 -2.27 -4.81
CA GLN A 62 -11.41 -1.89 -5.62
C GLN A 62 -10.69 -3.10 -6.23
N ARG A 63 -10.85 -4.30 -5.69
CA ARG A 63 -10.31 -5.52 -6.30
C ARG A 63 -10.97 -5.83 -7.65
N ALA A 64 -12.27 -5.58 -7.77
CA ALA A 64 -13.04 -5.80 -8.99
C ALA A 64 -12.90 -4.65 -10.00
N ASN A 65 -12.32 -3.53 -9.59
CA ASN A 65 -12.10 -2.37 -10.45
C ASN A 65 -10.97 -2.65 -11.48
N PRO A 66 -11.25 -2.61 -12.79
CA PRO A 66 -10.25 -2.87 -13.83
C PRO A 66 -9.10 -1.84 -13.88
N TRP A 67 -9.28 -0.67 -13.28
CA TRP A 67 -8.22 0.35 -13.19
C TRP A 67 -7.27 0.15 -12.01
N SER A 68 -7.60 -0.75 -11.08
CA SER A 68 -6.73 -1.14 -9.98
C SER A 68 -5.52 -1.93 -10.50
N ALA A 69 -4.38 -1.82 -9.82
CA ALA A 69 -3.21 -2.60 -10.18
C ALA A 69 -3.49 -4.11 -10.06
N ALA A 70 -2.92 -4.89 -10.98
CA ALA A 70 -3.06 -6.35 -11.00
C ALA A 70 -2.47 -6.98 -9.74
N ILE A 71 -1.34 -6.45 -9.29
CA ILE A 71 -0.64 -6.82 -8.06
C ILE A 71 -0.54 -5.56 -7.19
N TRP A 72 -0.84 -5.68 -5.90
CA TRP A 72 -0.77 -4.59 -4.94
C TRP A 72 0.51 -4.65 -4.12
N GLN A 73 1.12 -3.50 -3.86
CA GLN A 73 2.24 -3.39 -2.95
C GLN A 73 1.76 -3.31 -1.51
N TYR A 74 2.56 -3.84 -0.58
CA TYR A 74 2.32 -3.62 0.84
C TYR A 74 2.46 -2.14 1.21
N PRO A 75 1.69 -1.64 2.18
CA PRO A 75 1.82 -0.27 2.64
C PRO A 75 3.27 0.05 3.00
N ASP A 76 3.83 1.09 2.36
CA ASP A 76 5.21 1.50 2.56
C ASP A 76 5.25 3.05 2.51
N TRP A 77 6.12 3.65 3.32
CA TRP A 77 6.27 5.11 3.40
C TRP A 77 7.00 5.71 2.20
N SER A 78 7.84 4.94 1.52
CA SER A 78 8.61 5.36 0.34
C SER A 78 7.80 5.40 -0.94
N LEU A 79 6.62 4.79 -0.97
CA LEU A 79 5.74 4.74 -2.14
C LEU A 79 4.85 5.98 -2.24
N ASN A 80 4.32 6.25 -3.42
CA ASN A 80 3.39 7.37 -3.64
C ASN A 80 2.02 7.09 -2.95
N PRO A 81 1.60 7.89 -1.95
CA PRO A 81 0.32 7.67 -1.25
C PRO A 81 -0.91 7.98 -2.10
N LEU A 82 -0.77 8.77 -3.17
CA LEU A 82 -1.88 9.21 -4.02
C LEU A 82 -2.10 8.30 -5.22
N GLN A 83 -1.41 7.16 -5.27
CA GLN A 83 -1.58 6.17 -6.33
C GLN A 83 -2.89 5.40 -6.12
N LEU A 84 -3.99 5.91 -6.68
CA LEU A 84 -5.33 5.32 -6.54
C LEU A 84 -5.44 3.89 -7.10
N ARG A 85 -4.50 3.48 -7.96
CA ARG A 85 -4.39 2.09 -8.45
C ARG A 85 -4.00 1.12 -7.33
N GLU A 86 -3.35 1.62 -6.29
CA GLU A 86 -2.93 0.91 -5.08
C GLU A 86 -3.66 1.48 -3.86
N PRO A 87 -4.95 1.12 -3.66
CA PRO A 87 -5.79 1.76 -2.66
C PRO A 87 -5.22 1.63 -1.23
N LEU A 88 -4.49 0.55 -0.95
CA LEU A 88 -3.85 0.33 0.35
C LEU A 88 -2.86 1.44 0.74
N GLN A 89 -2.12 2.04 -0.21
CA GLN A 89 -1.20 3.14 0.08
C GLN A 89 -1.96 4.39 0.55
N PHE A 90 -3.05 4.71 -0.14
CA PHE A 90 -3.90 5.85 0.16
C PHE A 90 -4.57 5.71 1.54
N PHE A 91 -5.18 4.55 1.82
CA PHE A 91 -5.83 4.31 3.11
C PHE A 91 -4.84 4.20 4.26
N HIS A 92 -3.64 3.67 4.02
CA HIS A 92 -2.58 3.69 5.03
C HIS A 92 -2.17 5.13 5.36
N PHE A 93 -1.91 5.96 4.35
CA PHE A 93 -1.50 7.35 4.56
C PHE A 93 -2.59 8.19 5.24
N THR A 94 -3.82 8.14 4.75
CA THR A 94 -4.94 8.89 5.35
C THR A 94 -5.27 8.42 6.76
N GLY A 95 -5.06 7.14 7.08
CA GLY A 95 -5.17 6.63 8.45
C GLY A 95 -4.20 7.33 9.41
N PHE A 96 -2.96 7.54 8.99
CA PHE A 96 -1.97 8.32 9.76
C PHE A 96 -2.33 9.81 9.86
N LEU A 97 -2.88 10.42 8.80
CA LEU A 97 -3.32 11.82 8.85
C LEU A 97 -4.45 12.02 9.87
N LEU A 98 -5.47 11.15 9.85
CA LEU A 98 -6.59 11.20 10.80
C LEU A 98 -6.11 10.99 12.23
N LEU A 99 -5.26 9.97 12.43
CA LEU A 99 -4.70 9.67 13.74
C LEU A 99 -3.87 10.85 14.28
N ALA A 100 -3.01 11.44 13.45
CA ALA A 100 -2.18 12.58 13.82
C ALA A 100 -3.01 13.82 14.15
N ALA A 101 -4.01 14.15 13.33
CA ALA A 101 -4.91 15.27 13.61
C ALA A 101 -5.68 15.07 14.92
N GLY A 102 -6.23 13.88 15.15
CA GLY A 102 -6.93 13.55 16.39
C GLY A 102 -6.03 13.61 17.62
N LEU A 103 -4.82 13.05 17.54
CA LEU A 103 -3.83 13.11 18.62
C LEU A 103 -3.35 14.53 18.89
N GLY A 104 -3.15 15.34 17.84
CA GLY A 104 -2.85 16.76 17.96
C GLY A 104 -3.94 17.50 18.70
N GLY A 105 -5.21 17.24 18.35
CA GLY A 105 -6.34 17.83 19.06
C GLY A 105 -6.43 17.42 20.54
N ILE A 106 -6.14 16.16 20.87
CA ILE A 106 -6.07 15.71 22.27
C ILE A 106 -4.92 16.41 23.00
N ALA A 107 -3.73 16.48 22.40
CA ALA A 107 -2.60 17.19 22.99
C ALA A 107 -2.90 18.67 23.22
N GLY A 108 -3.50 19.35 22.24
CA GLY A 108 -3.92 20.76 22.37
C GLY A 108 -4.93 21.00 23.49
N GLY A 109 -5.84 20.05 23.73
CA GLY A 109 -6.77 20.09 24.86
C GLY A 109 -6.13 19.76 26.22
N LEU A 110 -5.15 18.84 26.26
CA LEU A 110 -4.47 18.48 27.50
C LEU A 110 -3.49 19.55 27.99
N PHE A 111 -2.82 20.25 27.07
CA PHE A 111 -1.79 21.26 27.38
C PHE A 111 -2.27 22.71 27.21
N GLY A 112 -3.49 22.91 26.73
CA GLY A 112 -4.15 24.21 26.63
C GLY A 112 -5.30 24.35 27.63
N PRO A 113 -5.94 25.53 27.72
CA PRO A 113 -7.10 25.75 28.59
C PRO A 113 -8.40 25.12 28.06
N ASN A 114 -8.32 24.28 27.01
CA ASN A 114 -9.44 23.94 26.14
C ASN A 114 -9.87 22.48 26.24
N ALA A 115 -11.05 22.19 25.72
CA ALA A 115 -11.68 20.90 25.85
C ALA A 115 -11.24 19.87 24.81
N ILE A 116 -11.19 18.59 25.21
CA ILE A 116 -11.14 17.47 24.26
C ILE A 116 -12.53 17.32 23.64
N THR A 117 -12.59 17.40 22.31
CA THR A 117 -13.84 17.30 21.55
C THR A 117 -14.16 15.87 21.12
N ALA A 118 -15.42 15.64 20.79
CA ALA A 118 -15.88 14.41 20.16
C ALA A 118 -15.17 14.16 18.82
N ASN A 119 -14.93 15.22 18.04
CA ASN A 119 -14.23 15.13 16.75
C ASN A 119 -12.82 14.54 16.91
N ASN A 120 -12.05 14.98 17.91
CA ASN A 120 -10.69 14.46 18.14
C ASN A 120 -10.71 12.96 18.47
N GLN A 121 -11.70 12.51 19.26
CA GLN A 121 -11.89 11.09 19.58
C GLN A 121 -12.23 10.27 18.33
N VAL A 122 -13.14 10.77 17.48
CA VAL A 122 -13.51 10.13 16.21
C VAL A 122 -12.32 10.03 15.27
N LEU A 123 -11.51 11.09 15.16
CA LEU A 123 -10.33 11.09 14.29
C LEU A 123 -9.27 10.07 14.73
N VAL A 124 -9.00 9.96 16.04
CA VAL A 124 -8.07 8.94 16.56
C VAL A 124 -8.60 7.54 16.30
N VAL A 125 -9.86 7.28 16.67
CA VAL A 125 -10.47 5.96 16.56
C VAL A 125 -10.64 5.53 15.10
N GLY A 126 -11.10 6.45 14.25
CA GLY A 126 -11.23 6.23 12.81
C GLY A 126 -9.88 5.99 12.14
N GLY A 127 -8.85 6.79 12.46
CA GLY A 127 -7.49 6.60 11.97
C GLY A 127 -6.91 5.25 12.39
N ALA A 128 -7.00 4.89 13.68
CA ALA A 128 -6.53 3.61 14.20
C ALA A 128 -7.30 2.42 13.60
N GLY A 129 -8.63 2.50 13.53
CA GLY A 129 -9.49 1.48 12.95
C GLY A 129 -9.23 1.28 11.46
N GLN A 130 -8.96 2.37 10.74
CA GLN A 130 -8.57 2.32 9.34
C GLN A 130 -7.20 1.63 9.15
N LEU A 131 -6.19 1.96 9.97
CA LEU A 131 -4.88 1.29 9.91
C LEU A 131 -4.99 -0.22 10.22
N ALA A 132 -5.79 -0.58 11.22
CA ALA A 132 -6.10 -1.97 11.52
C ALA A 132 -6.81 -2.66 10.34
N GLY A 133 -7.81 -2.00 9.75
CA GLY A 133 -8.52 -2.47 8.57
C GLY A 133 -7.60 -2.67 7.36
N VAL A 134 -6.67 -1.74 7.11
CA VAL A 134 -5.63 -1.88 6.08
C VAL A 134 -4.78 -3.12 6.35
N HIS A 135 -4.31 -3.30 7.58
CA HIS A 135 -3.51 -4.48 7.95
C HIS A 135 -4.28 -5.79 7.68
N VAL A 136 -5.54 -5.87 8.12
CA VAL A 136 -6.42 -7.01 7.85
C VAL A 136 -6.62 -7.23 6.36
N CYS A 137 -6.80 -6.17 5.56
CA CYS A 137 -6.88 -6.28 4.10
C CYS A 137 -5.62 -6.92 3.50
N THR A 138 -4.43 -6.62 4.03
CA THR A 138 -3.18 -7.24 3.54
C THR A 138 -3.10 -8.75 3.83
N ILE A 139 -3.82 -9.23 4.85
CA ILE A 139 -3.93 -10.65 5.20
C ILE A 139 -4.99 -11.33 4.32
N VAL A 140 -6.19 -10.75 4.24
CA VAL A 140 -7.33 -11.31 3.48
C VAL A 140 -7.03 -11.34 1.98
N PHE A 141 -6.44 -10.27 1.44
CA PHE A 141 -6.11 -10.16 0.03
C PHE A 141 -4.66 -10.53 -0.30
N ARG A 142 -4.00 -11.36 0.55
CA ARG A 142 -2.60 -11.76 0.37
C ARG A 142 -2.27 -12.29 -1.03
N ASN A 143 -3.22 -12.98 -1.68
CA ASN A 143 -3.05 -13.54 -3.03
C ASN A 143 -2.91 -12.46 -4.11
N LYS A 144 -3.33 -11.22 -3.85
CA LYS A 144 -3.17 -10.07 -4.74
C LYS A 144 -1.94 -9.21 -4.38
N MET A 145 -1.26 -9.50 -3.26
CA MET A 145 -0.11 -8.73 -2.81
C MET A 145 1.19 -9.21 -3.47
N ALA A 146 2.10 -8.28 -3.75
CA ALA A 146 3.47 -8.61 -4.16
C ALA A 146 4.17 -9.41 -3.05
N ALA A 147 5.11 -10.30 -3.38
CA ALA A 147 5.87 -11.03 -2.35
C ALA A 147 6.61 -10.04 -1.42
N ARG A 148 6.49 -10.23 -0.09
CA ARG A 148 7.27 -9.46 0.89
C ARG A 148 8.72 -9.91 0.84
N GLY A 149 9.51 -9.32 -0.05
CA GLY A 149 10.93 -9.61 -0.17
C GLY A 149 11.26 -10.37 -1.45
N GLY A 150 11.89 -9.67 -2.39
CA GLY A 150 12.72 -10.29 -3.40
C GLY A 150 14.04 -10.69 -2.79
N ASP A 151 14.06 -11.75 -1.99
CA ASP A 151 15.28 -12.54 -1.83
C ASP A 151 15.28 -13.59 -2.93
N GLY A 152 16.00 -13.27 -4.01
CA GLY A 152 16.58 -14.24 -4.93
C GLY A 152 15.59 -15.23 -5.55
N GLN A 153 14.74 -14.76 -6.46
CA GLN A 153 14.28 -15.64 -7.53
C GLN A 153 15.49 -15.98 -8.42
N LYS A 154 16.16 -17.10 -8.11
CA LYS A 154 16.93 -17.80 -9.14
C LYS A 154 15.92 -18.15 -10.25
N PRO A 155 16.16 -17.76 -11.52
CA PRO A 155 15.38 -18.32 -12.60
C PRO A 155 15.66 -19.83 -12.59
N GLY A 156 14.66 -20.61 -12.20
CA GLY A 156 14.64 -22.05 -12.41
C GLY A 156 14.78 -22.26 -13.91
N HIS A 157 15.99 -22.62 -14.31
CA HIS A 157 16.36 -22.92 -15.67
C HIS A 157 15.56 -24.16 -16.07
N GLY A 158 14.47 -23.93 -16.82
CA GLY A 158 13.82 -24.98 -17.58
C GLY A 158 14.84 -25.55 -18.54
N SER A 159 15.34 -26.74 -18.22
CA SER A 159 16.02 -27.62 -19.16
C SER A 159 15.39 -28.99 -19.00
N ASP A 160 14.16 -29.09 -19.50
CA ASP A 160 13.61 -30.34 -20.01
C ASP A 160 14.56 -30.82 -21.12
N GLN A 161 15.48 -31.71 -20.78
CA GLN A 161 16.11 -32.61 -21.75
C GLN A 161 15.37 -33.94 -21.69
N GLY A 162 14.24 -34.00 -22.38
CA GLY A 162 13.74 -35.24 -23.00
C GLY A 162 14.30 -35.28 -24.43
N SER A 163 15.20 -36.21 -24.74
CA SER A 163 14.86 -37.51 -25.33
C SER A 163 14.05 -37.37 -26.63
N ASP A 164 14.70 -37.43 -27.79
CA ASP A 164 14.42 -38.46 -28.80
C ASP A 164 15.20 -38.30 -30.12
N GLN A 165 15.33 -39.43 -30.84
CA GLN A 165 15.77 -39.62 -32.24
C GLN A 165 17.29 -39.66 -32.46
N GLY A 166 17.95 -40.81 -32.68
CA GLY A 166 17.45 -42.05 -33.28
C GLY A 166 17.53 -41.97 -34.80
N SER A 167 18.69 -42.41 -35.33
CA SER A 167 18.91 -43.14 -36.59
C SER A 167 18.10 -42.79 -37.86
N ASN A 168 18.84 -42.69 -38.96
CA ASN A 168 18.64 -43.43 -40.23
C ASN A 168 18.56 -42.55 -41.49
N GLN A 169 19.33 -42.96 -42.51
CA GLN A 169 19.38 -42.60 -43.95
C GLN A 169 20.79 -42.11 -44.35
N GLY A 170 21.59 -42.81 -45.16
CA GLY A 170 21.28 -43.87 -46.13
C GLY A 170 21.24 -43.31 -47.55
N SER A 171 22.36 -43.49 -48.26
CA SER A 171 22.50 -43.69 -49.72
C SER A 171 21.90 -42.68 -50.72
N GLY A 172 22.78 -42.13 -51.56
CA GLY A 172 22.45 -41.59 -52.90
C GLY A 172 23.73 -41.06 -53.55
N GLN A 173 24.46 -41.92 -54.27
CA GLN A 173 24.58 -41.86 -55.74
C GLN A 173 25.08 -40.50 -56.25
N ASP A 174 26.38 -40.43 -56.56
CA ASP A 174 26.87 -39.46 -57.52
C ASP A 174 27.50 -40.24 -58.69
N THR A 175 26.87 -40.08 -59.85
CA THR A 175 27.09 -40.87 -61.05
C THR A 175 27.71 -39.95 -62.08
N GLY A 176 28.93 -40.30 -62.48
CA GLY A 176 29.59 -40.01 -63.76
C GLY A 176 29.24 -38.73 -64.52
N GLN A 177 30.24 -37.87 -64.69
CA GLN A 177 30.41 -37.13 -65.94
C GLN A 177 31.84 -36.60 -66.07
N GLN A 178 32.61 -37.15 -67.01
CA GLN A 178 33.19 -36.40 -68.14
C GLN A 178 34.28 -37.21 -68.84
N ARG A 179 33.97 -37.57 -70.09
CA ARG A 179 34.89 -38.01 -71.12
C ARG A 179 34.45 -37.32 -72.41
N GLN A 180 35.43 -36.81 -73.16
CA GLN A 180 35.37 -36.33 -74.56
C GLN A 180 34.72 -34.94 -74.68
N ASP A 181 35.36 -33.95 -75.31
CA ASP A 181 36.22 -33.99 -76.51
C ASP A 181 37.57 -33.26 -76.36
#